data_AF-A0AB37U6J5-F1
#
_entry.id   AF-A0AB37U6J5-F1
#
_cell.length_a   1.000
_cell.length_b   1.000
_cell.length_c   1.000
_cell.angle_alpha   90.00
_cell.angle_beta   90.00
_cell.angle_gamma   90.00
#
_symmetry.space_group_name_H-M   'P 1'
#
loop_
_entity.id
_entity.type
_entity.pdbx_description
1 polymer ?
#
loop_
_entity_poly.entity_id
_entity_poly.type
_entity_poly.pdbx_seq_one_letter_code
_entity_poly.pdbx_strand_id
1 'polypeptide(L)'
;MLGLLLRILPFWVREPLLIVVGAVFGVRIAYLAVHDEEPVAAGIALVFLVFTAVRVRTVVRALRARRKPKPVDGGDSAGGGDSAGGGDRTDRADGRDGVAASAAHQSEPQAAPAPPAAPVAPVAPEKEPNAWGQAVAAVAVFAAIGFALWFGPRILPSEDAAPANGVSCPDLEEEPPSAYRDTPGAVTGDVLCRALNRPDLAGLLGTPGETATAASGDNGTAPLTDGKVAQPEAEVTFDTYTVNVSATYNDLTIAQYVKLLETGGQRDHRPLSVLGRPAVFSSDHTMRISIDLANGASGGPVEQGPLARTLTVALDREDRGGSYDITVWSESGGLPEDGVLLGIAEEVLPAVAGPAG
;
A
#
# COMPACT_ATOMS: atom_id res chain seq x y z
N MET A 1 3.68 -7.11 14.48
CA MET A 1 5.01 -7.28 15.13
C MET A 1 5.53 -6.05 15.91
N LEU A 2 5.21 -4.80 15.54
CA LEU A 2 5.83 -3.59 16.15
C LEU A 2 5.57 -3.39 17.67
N GLY A 3 4.38 -3.73 18.16
CA GLY A 3 3.98 -3.50 19.55
C GLY A 3 4.76 -4.29 20.61
N LEU A 4 5.34 -5.43 20.23
CA LEU A 4 6.15 -6.26 21.13
C LEU A 4 7.56 -5.67 21.31
N LEU A 5 8.18 -5.20 20.22
CA LEU A 5 9.47 -4.52 20.22
C LEU A 5 9.46 -3.25 21.10
N LEU A 6 8.40 -2.45 21.00
CA LEU A 6 8.20 -1.28 21.86
C LEU A 6 8.08 -1.63 23.36
N ARG A 7 7.78 -2.89 23.73
CA ARG A 7 7.68 -3.32 25.14
C ARG A 7 9.02 -3.71 25.75
N ILE A 8 10.02 -4.05 24.93
CA ILE A 8 11.35 -4.51 25.34
C ILE A 8 12.34 -3.34 25.48
N LEU A 9 12.12 -2.24 24.76
CA LEU A 9 12.97 -1.05 24.83
C LEU A 9 12.94 -0.40 26.23
N PRO A 10 14.11 -0.02 26.80
CA PRO A 10 14.18 0.65 28.09
C PRO A 10 13.41 1.97 28.05
N PHE A 11 12.82 2.34 29.20
CA PHE A 11 12.01 3.54 29.42
C PHE A 11 12.57 4.81 28.75
N TRP A 12 13.89 5.00 28.86
CA TRP A 12 14.66 6.13 28.34
C TRP A 12 14.72 6.23 26.81
N VAL A 13 14.41 5.16 26.07
CA VAL A 13 14.31 5.17 24.59
C VAL A 13 12.84 5.14 24.18
N ARG A 14 12.01 4.35 24.87
CA ARG A 14 10.59 4.18 24.53
C ARG A 14 9.78 5.47 24.66
N GLU A 15 9.93 6.23 25.75
CA GLU A 15 9.14 7.46 25.95
C GLU A 15 9.50 8.59 24.98
N PRO A 16 10.77 8.97 24.74
CA PRO A 16 11.09 10.02 23.77
C PRO A 16 10.72 9.62 22.34
N LEU A 17 10.87 8.34 21.95
CA LEU A 17 10.43 7.86 20.64
C LEU A 17 8.92 8.06 20.44
N LEU A 18 8.12 7.70 21.44
CA LEU A 18 6.66 7.90 21.39
C LEU A 18 6.26 9.39 21.44
N ILE A 19 7.05 10.24 22.11
CA ILE A 19 6.84 11.69 22.10
C ILE A 19 7.14 12.28 20.71
N VAL A 20 8.23 11.87 20.06
CA VAL A 20 8.58 12.34 18.70
C VAL A 20 7.55 11.88 17.68
N VAL A 21 7.21 10.58 17.68
CA VAL A 21 6.18 10.03 16.77
C VAL A 21 4.81 10.68 17.04
N GLY A 22 4.41 10.79 18.31
CA GLY A 22 3.12 11.41 18.70
C GLY A 22 3.04 12.90 18.37
N ALA A 23 4.14 13.65 18.50
CA ALA A 23 4.21 15.06 18.14
C ALA A 23 4.17 15.26 16.62
N VAL A 24 4.95 14.51 15.85
CA VAL A 24 4.95 14.60 14.37
C VAL A 24 3.58 14.23 13.80
N PHE A 25 2.98 13.14 14.30
CA PHE A 25 1.66 12.69 13.86
C PHE A 25 0.55 13.66 14.29
N GLY A 26 0.58 14.15 15.54
CA GLY A 26 -0.37 15.13 16.05
C GLY A 26 -0.29 16.48 15.34
N VAL A 27 0.91 16.97 15.01
CA VAL A 27 1.10 18.20 14.23
C VAL A 27 0.66 18.00 12.77
N ARG A 28 0.90 16.83 12.16
CA ARG A 28 0.42 16.55 10.80
C ARG A 28 -1.12 16.50 10.72
N ILE A 29 -1.78 15.86 11.69
CA ILE A 29 -3.25 15.84 11.75
C ILE A 29 -3.81 17.24 12.05
N ALA A 30 -3.18 18.00 12.96
CA ALA A 30 -3.59 19.39 13.22
C ALA A 30 -3.43 20.29 11.99
N TYR A 31 -2.41 20.07 11.16
CA TYR A 31 -2.20 20.78 9.91
C TYR A 31 -3.31 20.47 8.89
N LEU A 32 -3.68 19.19 8.72
CA LEU A 32 -4.78 18.78 7.84
C LEU A 32 -6.13 19.32 8.34
N ALA A 33 -6.40 19.22 9.65
CA ALA A 33 -7.64 19.75 10.25
C ALA A 33 -7.82 21.27 10.09
N VAL A 34 -6.73 22.03 9.92
CA VAL A 34 -6.75 23.48 9.66
C VAL A 34 -6.85 23.78 8.17
N HIS A 35 -6.46 22.85 7.29
CA HIS A 35 -6.49 23.05 5.83
C HIS A 35 -7.80 22.56 5.18
N ASP A 36 -8.40 21.50 5.72
CA ASP A 36 -9.53 20.77 5.14
C ASP A 36 -10.86 20.98 5.93
N GLU A 37 -10.86 21.91 6.91
CA GLU A 37 -11.97 22.24 7.84
C GLU A 37 -12.62 21.06 8.59
N GLU A 38 -11.99 19.87 8.61
CA GLU A 38 -12.61 18.66 9.14
C GLU A 38 -12.55 18.56 10.69
N PRO A 39 -13.70 18.60 11.40
CA PRO A 39 -13.72 18.70 12.87
C PRO A 39 -13.30 17.42 13.58
N VAL A 40 -13.37 16.26 12.90
CA VAL A 40 -12.98 14.95 13.46
C VAL A 40 -11.46 14.86 13.60
N ALA A 41 -10.71 15.33 12.60
CA ALA A 41 -9.25 15.40 12.64
C ALA A 41 -8.74 16.29 13.79
N ALA A 42 -9.39 17.44 14.03
CA ALA A 42 -9.07 18.32 15.16
C ALA A 42 -9.22 17.62 16.53
N GLY A 43 -10.28 16.82 16.70
CA GLY A 43 -10.51 16.02 17.90
C GLY A 43 -9.41 14.97 18.13
N ILE A 44 -8.98 14.28 17.08
CA ILE A 44 -7.91 13.26 17.14
C ILE A 44 -6.55 13.92 17.46
N ALA A 45 -6.23 15.06 16.83
CA ALA A 45 -5.01 15.81 17.11
C ALA A 45 -4.92 16.26 18.59
N LEU A 46 -6.04 16.73 19.16
CA LEU A 46 -6.12 17.11 20.58
C LEU A 46 -5.77 15.93 21.50
N VAL A 47 -6.30 14.74 21.23
CA VAL A 47 -6.01 13.53 22.02
C VAL A 47 -4.52 13.17 21.97
N PHE A 48 -3.90 13.23 20.80
CA PHE A 48 -2.46 12.96 20.65
C PHE A 48 -1.59 14.00 21.38
N LEU A 49 -1.93 15.29 21.32
CA LEU A 49 -1.21 16.35 22.04
C LEU A 49 -1.37 16.23 23.56
N VAL A 50 -2.57 15.93 24.05
CA VAL A 50 -2.82 15.69 25.49
C VAL A 50 -2.05 14.46 25.98
N PHE A 51 -2.06 13.36 25.22
CA PHE A 51 -1.29 12.16 25.57
C PHE A 51 0.22 12.45 25.62
N THR A 52 0.72 13.24 24.66
CA THR A 52 2.12 13.68 24.60
C THR A 52 2.47 14.58 25.78
N ALA A 53 1.61 15.52 26.16
CA ALA A 53 1.80 16.36 27.35
C ALA A 53 1.82 15.55 28.66
N VAL A 54 0.98 14.51 28.78
CA VAL A 54 1.00 13.57 29.92
C VAL A 54 2.32 12.81 29.97
N ARG A 55 2.82 12.30 28.84
CA ARG A 55 4.13 11.62 28.72
C ARG A 55 5.30 12.53 29.10
N VAL A 56 5.31 13.77 28.61
CA VAL A 56 6.33 14.77 29.01
C VAL A 56 6.26 15.02 30.53
N ARG A 57 5.06 15.09 31.11
CA ARG A 57 4.87 15.29 32.56
C ARG A 57 5.34 14.09 33.40
N THR A 58 5.22 12.86 32.92
CA THR A 58 5.78 11.67 33.60
C THR A 58 7.31 11.65 33.53
N VAL A 59 7.91 11.94 32.37
CA VAL A 59 9.38 12.09 32.25
C VAL A 59 9.91 13.18 33.18
N VAL A 60 9.29 14.37 33.20
CA VAL A 60 9.70 15.49 34.06
C VAL A 60 9.53 15.16 35.56
N ARG A 61 8.49 14.40 35.95
CA ARG A 61 8.35 13.89 37.32
C ARG A 61 9.46 12.90 37.68
N ALA A 62 9.78 11.95 36.81
CA ALA A 62 10.84 10.97 37.02
C ALA A 62 12.23 11.64 37.13
N LEU A 63 12.50 12.65 36.29
CA LEU A 63 13.72 13.46 36.36
C LEU A 63 13.79 14.31 37.64
N ARG A 64 12.67 14.90 38.09
CA ARG A 64 12.62 15.61 39.39
C ARG A 64 12.82 14.69 40.59
N ALA A 65 12.32 13.46 40.54
CA ALA A 65 12.56 12.47 41.59
C ALA A 65 14.07 12.14 41.73
N ARG A 66 14.80 12.06 40.60
CA ARG A 66 16.26 11.88 40.58
C ARG A 66 17.07 13.13 40.93
N ARG A 67 16.46 14.33 40.86
CA ARG A 67 17.11 15.63 41.15
C ARG A 67 16.95 16.14 42.58
N LYS A 68 16.25 15.42 43.46
CA LYS A 68 16.33 15.71 44.90
C LYS A 68 17.72 15.31 45.40
N PRO A 69 18.57 16.25 45.86
CA PRO A 69 19.80 15.85 46.54
C PRO A 69 19.40 15.06 47.79
N LYS A 70 20.06 13.92 48.01
CA LYS A 70 19.94 13.15 49.25
C LYS A 70 20.50 14.04 50.37
N PRO A 71 19.73 14.36 51.44
CA PRO A 71 20.31 14.98 52.63
C PRO A 71 21.41 14.06 53.17
N VAL A 72 22.55 14.63 53.53
CA VAL A 72 23.61 13.91 54.23
C VAL A 72 23.15 13.66 55.67
N ASP A 73 23.55 12.52 56.22
CA ASP A 73 22.93 11.91 57.40
C ASP A 73 23.04 12.74 58.70
N GLY A 74 22.09 12.51 59.62
CA GLY A 74 22.09 13.13 60.94
C GLY A 74 21.04 12.56 61.91
N GLY A 75 21.43 11.51 62.65
CA GLY A 75 21.00 11.26 64.05
C GLY A 75 19.56 10.85 64.35
N ASP A 76 19.41 9.55 64.65
CA ASP A 76 18.65 8.96 65.78
C ASP A 76 17.13 9.17 66.01
N SER A 77 16.58 8.14 66.68
CA SER A 77 15.32 8.09 67.46
C SER A 77 13.99 7.77 66.76
N ALA A 78 13.74 6.45 66.69
CA ALA A 78 12.66 5.73 67.41
C ALA A 78 11.15 6.02 67.17
N GLY A 79 10.39 4.92 66.99
CA GLY A 79 8.93 4.81 67.21
C GLY A 79 8.04 5.11 65.99
N GLY A 80 6.97 4.37 65.71
CA GLY A 80 6.46 3.14 66.34
C GLY A 80 5.01 2.85 65.94
N GLY A 81 4.61 1.57 65.94
CA GLY A 81 3.24 1.06 65.69
C GLY A 81 2.71 1.22 64.26
N ASP A 82 1.71 0.53 63.74
CA ASP A 82 0.77 -0.54 64.16
C ASP A 82 -0.49 -0.32 63.27
N SER A 83 -1.41 -1.23 62.99
CA SER A 83 -1.46 -2.70 62.95
C SER A 83 -2.84 -3.10 62.35
N ALA A 84 -2.98 -4.36 61.90
CA ALA A 84 -4.24 -5.02 61.48
C ALA A 84 -5.01 -4.43 60.25
N GLY A 85 -5.83 -5.17 59.50
CA GLY A 85 -6.20 -6.60 59.47
C GLY A 85 -7.24 -6.80 58.34
N GLY A 86 -7.62 -7.98 57.85
CA GLY A 86 -7.30 -9.36 58.25
C GLY A 86 -8.54 -10.25 58.07
N GLY A 87 -8.48 -11.25 57.18
CA GLY A 87 -9.49 -12.31 57.02
C GLY A 87 -10.06 -12.49 55.58
N ASP A 88 -10.43 -13.70 55.12
CA ASP A 88 -10.27 -15.03 55.75
C ASP A 88 -10.59 -16.21 54.79
N ARG A 89 -9.89 -17.37 54.95
CA ARG A 89 -10.25 -18.80 54.63
C ARG A 89 -10.76 -19.21 53.20
N THR A 90 -10.63 -20.45 52.69
CA THR A 90 -10.20 -21.80 53.17
C THR A 90 -9.33 -22.52 52.10
N ASP A 91 -8.27 -23.29 52.44
CA ASP A 91 -8.23 -24.76 52.69
C ASP A 91 -9.06 -25.63 51.70
N ARG A 92 -8.58 -26.70 51.03
CA ARG A 92 -7.71 -27.83 51.45
C ARG A 92 -7.22 -28.66 50.22
N ALA A 93 -6.24 -29.56 50.39
CA ALA A 93 -5.58 -30.34 49.32
C ALA A 93 -5.78 -31.87 49.38
N ASP A 94 -5.47 -32.55 48.27
CA ASP A 94 -5.19 -34.00 48.10
C ASP A 94 -4.48 -34.17 46.72
N GLY A 95 -3.52 -35.06 46.42
CA GLY A 95 -2.76 -36.05 47.21
C GLY A 95 -2.12 -37.11 46.29
N ARG A 96 -0.94 -37.66 46.68
CA ARG A 96 -0.18 -38.79 46.07
C ARG A 96 0.63 -38.54 44.78
N ASP A 97 1.71 -39.26 44.47
CA ASP A 97 2.74 -40.06 45.21
C ASP A 97 3.90 -40.34 44.21
N GLY A 98 5.18 -40.49 44.63
CA GLY A 98 6.23 -40.62 43.58
C GLY A 98 7.73 -40.86 43.87
N VAL A 99 8.14 -41.37 45.04
CA VAL A 99 9.45 -42.09 45.25
C VAL A 99 10.79 -41.29 45.19
N ALA A 100 11.72 -41.68 46.09
CA ALA A 100 13.09 -41.19 46.27
C ALA A 100 14.10 -41.89 45.30
N ALA A 101 15.44 -41.77 45.33
CA ALA A 101 16.42 -41.14 46.23
C ALA A 101 17.68 -40.76 45.40
N SER A 102 18.57 -39.87 45.86
CA SER A 102 19.72 -40.25 46.71
C SER A 102 20.46 -39.01 47.24
N ALA A 103 21.10 -39.12 48.40
CA ALA A 103 21.93 -38.09 49.02
C ALA A 103 23.27 -38.70 49.50
N ALA A 104 24.15 -37.87 50.10
CA ALA A 104 25.51 -38.14 50.63
C ALA A 104 26.68 -37.92 49.64
N HIS A 105 27.85 -37.34 50.01
CA HIS A 105 28.28 -36.71 51.27
C HIS A 105 29.42 -35.68 51.06
N GLN A 106 29.49 -34.70 51.97
CA GLN A 106 30.66 -34.07 52.63
C GLN A 106 32.08 -34.18 52.01
N SER A 107 32.82 -33.05 51.94
CA SER A 107 34.01 -32.75 52.80
C SER A 107 34.87 -31.60 52.25
N GLU A 108 35.42 -30.74 53.13
CA GLU A 108 36.40 -29.69 52.83
C GLU A 108 37.53 -29.71 53.88
N PRO A 109 38.82 -29.63 53.47
CA PRO A 109 39.92 -29.26 54.37
C PRO A 109 40.84 -28.12 53.84
N GLN A 110 41.66 -27.56 54.73
CA GLN A 110 42.22 -26.20 54.66
C GLN A 110 43.60 -26.01 53.98
N ALA A 111 43.77 -24.84 53.35
CA ALA A 111 44.90 -23.86 53.38
C ALA A 111 46.37 -24.16 52.91
N ALA A 112 46.78 -23.41 51.86
CA ALA A 112 48.08 -22.70 51.62
C ALA A 112 49.42 -23.49 51.51
N PRO A 113 50.51 -22.95 50.87
CA PRO A 113 50.73 -21.63 50.26
C PRO A 113 51.20 -21.64 48.77
N ALA A 114 51.52 -20.45 48.23
CA ALA A 114 52.11 -20.18 46.90
C ALA A 114 53.48 -19.44 47.06
N PRO A 115 54.20 -18.96 46.02
CA PRO A 115 54.04 -19.09 44.55
C PRO A 115 55.25 -19.90 43.98
N PRO A 116 56.04 -19.55 42.90
CA PRO A 116 56.10 -18.38 42.00
C PRO A 116 55.18 -18.51 40.76
N ALA A 117 55.42 -17.72 39.70
CA ALA A 117 54.73 -17.75 38.41
C ALA A 117 55.70 -17.61 37.22
N ALA A 118 55.30 -18.08 36.04
CA ALA A 118 55.86 -17.70 34.75
C ALA A 118 54.83 -16.80 34.01
N PRO A 119 55.25 -15.79 33.23
CA PRO A 119 54.35 -14.74 32.75
C PRO A 119 53.50 -15.20 31.55
N VAL A 120 52.18 -15.19 31.71
CA VAL A 120 51.24 -15.16 30.59
C VAL A 120 51.04 -13.70 30.20
N ALA A 121 51.25 -13.37 28.93
CA ALA A 121 51.09 -12.01 28.42
C ALA A 121 49.63 -11.52 28.56
N PRO A 122 49.39 -10.22 28.80
CA PRO A 122 48.03 -9.70 28.91
C PRO A 122 47.30 -9.80 27.58
N VAL A 123 46.22 -10.59 27.55
CA VAL A 123 45.22 -10.48 26.49
C VAL A 123 44.58 -9.10 26.63
N ALA A 124 44.75 -8.25 25.62
CA ALA A 124 44.11 -6.94 25.62
C ALA A 124 42.58 -7.11 25.64
N PRO A 125 41.83 -6.28 26.39
CA PRO A 125 40.38 -6.34 26.35
C PRO A 125 39.89 -6.00 24.94
N GLU A 126 39.12 -6.92 24.34
CA GLU A 126 38.41 -6.61 23.11
C GLU A 126 37.51 -5.40 23.35
N LYS A 127 37.61 -4.40 22.47
CA LYS A 127 36.73 -3.23 22.52
C LYS A 127 35.32 -3.68 22.16
N GLU A 128 34.46 -3.81 23.16
CA GLU A 128 33.02 -3.92 22.90
C GLU A 128 32.58 -2.76 21.99
N PRO A 129 31.79 -3.03 20.94
CA PRO A 129 31.26 -1.97 20.09
C PRO A 129 30.42 -1.04 20.95
N ASN A 130 30.85 0.23 21.02
CA ASN A 130 30.29 1.23 21.91
C ASN A 130 28.79 1.43 21.62
N ALA A 131 27.93 0.93 22.50
CA ALA A 131 26.47 1.04 22.36
C ALA A 131 25.99 2.50 22.18
N TRP A 132 26.73 3.47 22.71
CA TRP A 132 26.55 4.90 22.45
C TRP A 132 26.77 5.30 20.98
N GLY A 133 27.77 4.71 20.30
CA GLY A 133 28.02 4.93 18.88
C GLY A 133 26.89 4.41 18.00
N GLN A 134 26.36 3.21 18.30
CA GLN A 134 25.18 2.68 17.60
C GLN A 134 23.92 3.51 17.86
N ALA A 135 23.70 3.98 19.11
CA ALA A 135 22.57 4.85 19.42
C ALA A 135 22.65 6.19 18.66
N VAL A 136 23.83 6.81 18.57
CA VAL A 136 24.05 8.04 17.80
C VAL A 136 23.88 7.78 16.29
N ALA A 137 24.40 6.67 15.76
CA ALA A 137 24.21 6.31 14.35
C ALA A 137 22.73 6.10 14.00
N ALA A 138 21.96 5.40 14.84
CA ALA A 138 20.52 5.23 14.66
C ALA A 138 19.78 6.58 14.69
N VAL A 139 20.08 7.45 15.65
CA VAL A 139 19.49 8.81 15.72
C VAL A 139 19.86 9.65 14.49
N ALA A 140 21.10 9.55 13.99
CA ALA A 140 21.51 10.24 12.77
C ALA A 140 20.76 9.74 11.53
N VAL A 141 20.55 8.43 11.38
CA VAL A 141 19.76 7.85 10.29
C VAL A 141 18.30 8.28 10.38
N PHE A 142 17.67 8.24 11.55
CA PHE A 142 16.29 8.71 11.71
C PHE A 142 16.14 10.23 11.55
N ALA A 143 17.17 11.02 11.92
CA ALA A 143 17.20 12.45 11.63
C ALA A 143 17.35 12.73 10.13
N ALA A 144 18.17 11.96 9.41
CA ALA A 144 18.33 12.06 7.96
C ALA A 144 17.04 11.66 7.21
N ILE A 145 16.37 10.58 7.62
CA ILE A 145 15.07 10.16 7.08
C ILE A 145 14.00 11.22 7.40
N GLY A 146 13.95 11.72 8.64
CA GLY A 146 13.03 12.78 9.03
C GLY A 146 13.25 14.07 8.25
N PHE A 147 14.51 14.45 8.01
CA PHE A 147 14.88 15.59 7.17
C PHE A 147 14.48 15.36 5.71
N ALA A 148 14.74 14.18 5.14
CA ALA A 148 14.33 13.82 3.78
C ALA A 148 12.80 13.83 3.62
N LEU A 149 12.03 13.38 4.61
CA LEU A 149 10.57 13.40 4.55
C LEU A 149 9.98 14.81 4.79
N TRP A 150 10.63 15.65 5.60
CA TRP A 150 10.12 16.99 5.95
C TRP A 150 10.55 18.09 4.96
N PHE A 151 11.76 17.95 4.41
CA PHE A 151 12.37 18.91 3.50
C PHE A 151 12.61 18.35 2.09
N GLY A 152 12.45 17.05 1.84
CA GLY A 152 12.45 16.50 0.47
C GLY A 152 11.53 17.28 -0.47
N PRO A 153 10.25 17.52 -0.12
CA PRO A 153 9.34 18.34 -0.93
C PRO A 153 9.71 19.83 -1.07
N ARG A 154 10.81 20.30 -0.45
CA ARG A 154 11.31 21.68 -0.48
C ARG A 154 12.76 21.82 -0.96
N ILE A 155 13.49 20.71 -1.11
CA ILE A 155 14.91 20.66 -1.49
C ILE A 155 15.11 19.78 -2.74
N LEU A 156 14.18 18.87 -3.05
CA LEU A 156 13.93 18.56 -4.45
C LEU A 156 13.64 19.90 -5.14
N PRO A 157 14.29 20.21 -6.27
CA PRO A 157 13.97 21.41 -7.02
C PRO A 157 12.47 21.37 -7.32
N SER A 158 11.76 22.43 -6.97
CA SER A 158 10.48 22.69 -7.61
C SER A 158 10.78 22.74 -9.11
N GLU A 159 10.26 21.79 -9.87
CA GLU A 159 10.42 21.80 -11.32
C GLU A 159 9.76 23.08 -11.82
N ASP A 160 10.59 24.03 -12.26
CA ASP A 160 10.17 25.32 -12.80
C ASP A 160 9.26 25.08 -14.00
N ALA A 161 7.95 25.07 -13.75
CA ALA A 161 6.86 24.98 -14.72
C ALA A 161 7.22 24.19 -15.99
N ALA A 162 7.63 22.93 -15.82
CA ALA A 162 7.70 22.00 -16.93
C ALA A 162 6.30 21.93 -17.59
N PRO A 163 6.21 21.83 -18.93
CA PRO A 163 4.92 21.61 -19.57
C PRO A 163 4.26 20.36 -18.99
N ALA A 164 2.92 20.35 -18.95
CA ALA A 164 2.14 19.25 -18.42
C ALA A 164 2.36 17.96 -19.24
N ASN A 165 3.44 17.24 -18.93
CA ASN A 165 3.72 15.92 -19.43
C ASN A 165 2.76 14.99 -18.70
N GLY A 166 1.71 14.54 -19.40
CA GLY A 166 0.80 13.51 -18.90
C GLY A 166 1.57 12.22 -18.57
N VAL A 167 0.91 11.31 -17.85
CA VAL A 167 1.50 10.01 -17.52
C VAL A 167 1.98 9.31 -18.79
N SER A 168 3.23 8.88 -18.85
CA SER A 168 3.77 8.19 -20.02
C SER A 168 3.23 6.75 -20.09
N CYS A 169 2.92 6.29 -21.30
CA CYS A 169 2.78 4.86 -21.57
C CYS A 169 4.14 4.17 -21.42
N PRO A 170 4.21 2.95 -20.84
CA PRO A 170 5.43 2.16 -20.84
C PRO A 170 5.78 1.68 -22.24
N ASP A 171 7.07 1.70 -22.59
CA ASP A 171 7.58 0.97 -23.75
C ASP A 171 7.69 -0.51 -23.38
N LEU A 172 7.06 -1.38 -24.17
CA LEU A 172 7.03 -2.82 -23.93
C LEU A 172 8.28 -3.49 -24.53
N GLU A 173 9.31 -3.68 -23.70
CA GLU A 173 10.56 -4.37 -24.09
C GLU A 173 10.46 -5.91 -24.10
N GLU A 174 9.34 -6.48 -23.62
CA GLU A 174 9.12 -7.93 -23.57
C GLU A 174 8.69 -8.50 -24.95
N GLU A 175 9.21 -9.68 -25.32
CA GLU A 175 8.83 -10.32 -26.57
C GLU A 175 7.35 -10.75 -26.52
N PRO A 176 6.50 -10.37 -27.50
CA PRO A 176 5.08 -10.63 -27.45
C PRO A 176 4.75 -12.14 -27.49
N PRO A 177 3.62 -12.56 -26.89
CA PRO A 177 3.18 -13.96 -26.90
C PRO A 177 3.11 -14.57 -28.30
N SER A 178 3.17 -15.91 -28.38
CA SER A 178 3.19 -16.63 -29.66
C SER A 178 1.99 -16.34 -30.56
N ALA A 179 0.83 -15.99 -30.00
CA ALA A 179 -0.37 -15.60 -30.75
C ALA A 179 -0.14 -14.44 -31.75
N TYR A 180 0.81 -13.54 -31.47
CA TYR A 180 1.17 -12.42 -32.35
C TYR A 180 1.96 -12.88 -33.58
N ARG A 181 2.58 -14.07 -33.54
CA ARG A 181 3.23 -14.70 -34.71
C ARG A 181 2.20 -15.30 -35.67
N ASP A 182 1.11 -15.83 -35.14
CA ASP A 182 -0.02 -16.38 -35.90
C ASP A 182 -0.99 -15.27 -36.36
N THR A 183 -0.90 -14.07 -35.77
CA THR A 183 -1.71 -12.88 -36.10
C THR A 183 -0.85 -11.73 -36.66
N PRO A 184 -0.26 -11.87 -37.86
CA PRO A 184 0.59 -10.83 -38.44
C PRO A 184 -0.21 -9.55 -38.74
N GLY A 185 0.05 -8.49 -37.97
CA GLY A 185 -0.68 -7.22 -38.01
C GLY A 185 -1.52 -6.91 -36.77
N ALA A 186 -1.50 -7.78 -35.75
CA ALA A 186 -2.00 -7.40 -34.42
C ALA A 186 -1.22 -6.18 -33.89
N VAL A 187 -1.94 -5.17 -33.38
CA VAL A 187 -1.32 -4.03 -32.69
C VAL A 187 -0.81 -4.47 -31.31
N THR A 188 0.04 -3.66 -30.70
CA THR A 188 0.62 -3.91 -29.37
C THR A 188 0.01 -2.98 -28.32
N GLY A 189 0.11 -3.35 -27.04
CA GLY A 189 -0.43 -2.57 -25.93
C GLY A 189 0.15 -1.16 -25.82
N ASP A 190 1.42 -0.95 -26.21
CA ASP A 190 2.04 0.37 -26.27
C ASP A 190 1.49 1.25 -27.42
N VAL A 191 1.05 0.64 -28.53
CA VAL A 191 0.32 1.34 -29.60
C VAL A 191 -1.08 1.72 -29.14
N LEU A 192 -1.81 0.81 -28.48
CA LEU A 192 -3.12 1.11 -27.90
C LEU A 192 -3.02 2.20 -26.83
N CYS A 193 -2.05 2.12 -25.93
CA CYS A 193 -1.85 3.11 -24.88
C CYS A 193 -1.53 4.48 -25.46
N ARG A 194 -0.61 4.59 -26.43
CA ARG A 194 -0.29 5.88 -27.07
C ARG A 194 -1.46 6.45 -27.88
N ALA A 195 -2.33 5.61 -28.43
CA ALA A 195 -3.54 6.05 -29.12
C ALA A 195 -4.65 6.52 -28.16
N LEU A 196 -4.76 5.89 -26.99
CA LEU A 196 -5.75 6.21 -25.96
C LEU A 196 -5.34 7.41 -25.08
N ASN A 197 -4.09 7.45 -24.65
CA ASN A 197 -3.53 8.42 -23.71
C ASN A 197 -3.28 9.79 -24.36
N ARG A 198 -4.38 10.44 -24.73
CA ARG A 198 -4.43 11.73 -25.42
C ARG A 198 -4.69 12.87 -24.45
N PRO A 199 -4.18 14.09 -24.71
CA PRO A 199 -4.39 15.25 -23.84
C PRO A 199 -5.85 15.73 -23.77
N ASP A 200 -6.70 15.33 -24.72
CA ASP A 200 -8.11 15.69 -24.79
C ASP A 200 -9.07 14.59 -24.27
N LEU A 201 -8.56 13.41 -23.87
CA LEU A 201 -9.40 12.30 -23.40
C LEU A 201 -10.26 12.69 -22.19
N ALA A 202 -9.72 13.46 -21.24
CA ALA A 202 -10.49 14.02 -20.12
C ALA A 202 -11.63 14.94 -20.60
N GLY A 203 -11.41 15.69 -21.68
CA GLY A 203 -12.43 16.51 -22.32
C GLY A 203 -13.54 15.68 -22.97
N LEU A 204 -13.18 14.59 -23.65
CA LEU A 204 -14.14 13.62 -24.22
C LEU A 204 -14.99 12.95 -23.12
N LEU A 205 -14.38 12.62 -21.98
CA LEU A 205 -15.06 12.05 -20.81
C LEU A 205 -15.99 13.04 -20.07
N GLY A 206 -16.02 14.32 -20.46
CA GLY A 206 -16.79 15.36 -19.78
C GLY A 206 -16.13 15.88 -18.49
N THR A 207 -14.88 15.51 -18.24
CA THR A 207 -14.06 15.92 -17.07
C THR A 207 -12.83 16.76 -17.48
N PRO A 208 -12.96 17.85 -18.28
CA PRO A 208 -11.83 18.57 -18.89
C PRO A 208 -10.83 19.24 -17.94
N GLY A 209 -11.03 19.16 -16.62
CA GLY A 209 -10.07 19.59 -15.60
C GLY A 209 -9.26 18.46 -14.97
N GLU A 210 -9.58 17.19 -15.29
CA GLU A 210 -8.85 16.01 -14.79
C GLU A 210 -7.61 15.74 -15.63
N THR A 211 -6.58 15.20 -14.99
CA THR A 211 -5.37 14.68 -15.63
C THR A 211 -5.30 13.18 -15.39
N ALA A 212 -4.83 12.41 -16.37
CA ALA A 212 -4.61 10.99 -16.18
C ALA A 212 -3.65 10.75 -14.99
N THR A 213 -4.00 9.83 -14.11
CA THR A 213 -3.23 9.44 -12.91
C THR A 213 -2.42 8.18 -13.14
N ALA A 214 -2.85 7.32 -14.07
CA ALA A 214 -2.11 6.17 -14.59
C ALA A 214 -2.40 5.96 -16.08
N ALA A 215 -1.42 5.42 -16.80
CA ALA A 215 -1.57 4.91 -18.16
C ALA A 215 -0.73 3.62 -18.30
N SER A 216 -1.30 2.60 -18.92
CA SER A 216 -0.66 1.30 -19.12
C SER A 216 -1.11 0.65 -20.43
N GLY A 217 -0.35 -0.34 -20.87
CA GLY A 217 -0.78 -1.26 -21.91
C GLY A 217 0.09 -2.50 -21.90
N ASP A 218 -0.44 -3.60 -22.44
CA ASP A 218 0.22 -4.90 -22.46
C ASP A 218 -0.08 -5.68 -23.74
N ASN A 219 0.75 -6.68 -24.02
CA ASN A 219 0.61 -7.57 -25.18
C ASN A 219 -0.11 -8.86 -24.80
N GLY A 220 -1.30 -8.75 -24.19
CA GLY A 220 -2.11 -9.86 -23.69
C GLY A 220 -2.59 -10.87 -24.75
N THR A 221 -3.27 -11.91 -24.25
CA THR A 221 -3.92 -12.95 -25.07
C THR A 221 -5.25 -13.36 -24.45
N ALA A 222 -6.24 -13.69 -25.27
CA ALA A 222 -7.60 -13.90 -24.80
C ALA A 222 -7.70 -15.10 -23.82
N PRO A 223 -8.10 -14.89 -22.54
CA PRO A 223 -7.97 -15.92 -21.50
C PRO A 223 -8.70 -17.24 -21.81
N LEU A 224 -9.82 -17.18 -22.52
CA LEU A 224 -10.64 -18.33 -22.88
C LEU A 224 -10.15 -19.09 -24.13
N THR A 225 -9.00 -18.71 -24.69
CA THR A 225 -8.47 -19.27 -25.95
C THR A 225 -7.21 -20.11 -25.79
N ASP A 226 -6.80 -20.42 -24.55
CA ASP A 226 -5.55 -21.14 -24.25
C ASP A 226 -4.32 -20.38 -24.83
N GLY A 227 -4.36 -19.04 -24.73
CA GLY A 227 -3.31 -18.13 -25.18
C GLY A 227 -3.11 -18.01 -26.69
N LYS A 228 -4.08 -18.45 -27.51
CA LYS A 228 -3.94 -18.55 -28.98
C LYS A 228 -4.41 -17.33 -29.76
N VAL A 229 -5.32 -16.53 -29.17
CA VAL A 229 -5.79 -15.27 -29.77
C VAL A 229 -5.04 -14.11 -29.11
N ALA A 230 -4.46 -13.24 -29.92
CA ALA A 230 -3.89 -11.98 -29.44
C ALA A 230 -5.01 -11.08 -28.89
N GLN A 231 -4.79 -10.53 -27.70
CA GLN A 231 -5.65 -9.55 -27.05
C GLN A 231 -4.76 -8.50 -26.36
N PRO A 232 -4.11 -7.60 -27.11
CA PRO A 232 -3.46 -6.43 -26.53
C PRO A 232 -4.51 -5.55 -25.83
N GLU A 233 -4.13 -4.94 -24.71
CA GLU A 233 -4.97 -4.02 -23.96
C GLU A 233 -4.20 -2.74 -23.60
N ALA A 234 -4.94 -1.67 -23.33
CA ALA A 234 -4.42 -0.45 -22.74
C ALA A 234 -5.46 0.20 -21.84
N GLU A 235 -4.99 0.83 -20.77
CA GLU A 235 -5.82 1.51 -19.78
C GLU A 235 -5.29 2.92 -19.50
N VAL A 236 -6.20 3.88 -19.36
CA VAL A 236 -5.90 5.22 -18.84
C VAL A 236 -6.91 5.52 -17.74
N THR A 237 -6.40 5.82 -16.54
CA THR A 237 -7.21 6.11 -15.35
C THR A 237 -7.14 7.60 -15.02
N PHE A 238 -8.31 8.17 -14.72
CA PHE A 238 -8.52 9.51 -14.17
C PHE A 238 -9.18 9.38 -12.78
N ASP A 239 -9.37 10.50 -12.08
CA ASP A 239 -10.02 10.49 -10.76
C ASP A 239 -11.50 10.08 -10.83
N THR A 240 -12.22 10.42 -11.89
CA THR A 240 -13.64 10.04 -12.06
C THR A 240 -13.82 8.74 -12.85
N TYR A 241 -13.05 8.53 -13.92
CA TYR A 241 -13.27 7.42 -14.86
C TYR A 241 -11.98 6.67 -15.18
N THR A 242 -12.10 5.37 -15.40
CA THR A 242 -11.09 4.56 -16.09
C THR A 242 -11.60 4.20 -17.48
N VAL A 243 -10.72 4.31 -18.48
CA VAL A 243 -10.97 3.90 -19.86
C VAL A 243 -10.01 2.77 -20.22
N ASN A 244 -10.54 1.63 -20.66
CA ASN A 244 -9.77 0.54 -21.27
C ASN A 244 -10.11 0.45 -22.76
N VAL A 245 -9.09 0.14 -23.56
CA VAL A 245 -9.25 -0.28 -24.96
C VAL A 245 -8.49 -1.58 -25.15
N SER A 246 -9.20 -2.63 -25.55
CA SER A 246 -8.58 -3.89 -26.00
C SER A 246 -8.87 -4.14 -27.48
N ALA A 247 -8.05 -4.97 -28.12
CA ALA A 247 -8.30 -5.45 -29.48
C ALA A 247 -8.24 -6.98 -29.53
N THR A 248 -9.33 -7.66 -29.87
CA THR A 248 -9.39 -9.12 -29.88
C THR A 248 -9.36 -9.67 -31.30
N TYR A 249 -8.31 -10.42 -31.64
CA TYR A 249 -8.08 -10.96 -32.99
C TYR A 249 -8.62 -12.39 -33.16
N ASN A 250 -9.94 -12.54 -33.14
CA ASN A 250 -10.64 -13.80 -33.37
C ASN A 250 -11.49 -13.76 -34.65
N ASP A 251 -12.12 -14.88 -35.02
CA ASP A 251 -13.04 -14.96 -36.16
C ASP A 251 -14.50 -14.57 -35.80
N LEU A 252 -14.72 -13.87 -34.67
CA LEU A 252 -16.06 -13.54 -34.19
C LEU A 252 -16.51 -12.19 -34.76
N THR A 253 -17.54 -12.22 -35.59
CA THR A 253 -18.19 -11.02 -36.14
C THR A 253 -19.07 -10.32 -35.10
N ILE A 254 -19.31 -9.02 -35.24
CA ILE A 254 -20.21 -8.26 -34.35
C ILE A 254 -21.62 -8.86 -34.34
N ALA A 255 -22.12 -9.33 -35.49
CA ALA A 255 -23.42 -10.00 -35.56
C ALA A 255 -23.48 -11.32 -34.77
N GLN A 256 -22.37 -12.08 -34.71
CA GLN A 256 -22.28 -13.27 -33.85
C GLN A 256 -22.12 -12.90 -32.38
N TYR A 257 -21.35 -11.84 -32.06
CA TYR A 257 -21.20 -11.35 -30.70
C TYR A 257 -22.54 -10.89 -30.11
N VAL A 258 -23.34 -10.09 -30.83
CA VAL A 258 -24.72 -9.71 -30.44
C VAL A 258 -25.55 -10.94 -30.05
N LYS A 259 -25.50 -12.00 -30.86
CA LYS A 259 -26.23 -13.26 -30.59
C LYS A 259 -25.73 -13.98 -29.33
N LEU A 260 -24.44 -13.85 -28.97
CA LEU A 260 -23.92 -14.36 -27.70
C LEU A 260 -24.45 -13.54 -26.52
N LEU A 261 -24.52 -12.19 -26.62
CA LEU A 261 -25.10 -11.32 -25.59
C LEU A 261 -26.59 -11.68 -25.35
N GLU A 262 -27.36 -11.83 -26.43
CA GLU A 262 -28.76 -12.28 -26.38
C GLU A 262 -28.89 -13.65 -25.69
N THR A 263 -28.02 -14.60 -26.02
CA THR A 263 -28.02 -15.96 -25.44
C THR A 263 -27.61 -15.95 -23.97
N GLY A 264 -26.69 -15.08 -23.57
CA GLY A 264 -26.30 -14.83 -22.18
C GLY A 264 -27.35 -14.08 -21.36
N GLY A 265 -28.44 -13.61 -21.99
CA GLY A 265 -29.52 -12.87 -21.33
C GLY A 265 -29.25 -11.37 -21.14
N GLN A 266 -28.21 -10.83 -21.77
CA GLN A 266 -27.84 -9.42 -21.72
C GLN A 266 -28.71 -8.61 -22.69
N ARG A 267 -29.66 -7.86 -22.14
CA ARG A 267 -30.73 -7.18 -22.91
C ARG A 267 -30.43 -5.73 -23.26
N ASP A 268 -29.49 -5.09 -22.57
CA ASP A 268 -29.03 -3.75 -22.94
C ASP A 268 -27.87 -3.88 -23.93
N HIS A 269 -28.22 -4.21 -25.16
CA HIS A 269 -27.32 -4.13 -26.30
C HIS A 269 -27.94 -3.30 -27.42
N ARG A 270 -27.14 -2.51 -28.13
CA ARG A 270 -27.61 -1.66 -29.23
C ARG A 270 -26.64 -1.70 -30.41
N PRO A 271 -27.00 -2.35 -31.52
CA PRO A 271 -26.21 -2.32 -32.74
C PRO A 271 -26.19 -0.91 -33.37
N LEU A 272 -25.04 -0.54 -33.92
CA LEU A 272 -24.81 0.73 -34.61
C LEU A 272 -23.61 0.60 -35.59
N SER A 273 -23.12 1.73 -36.10
CA SER A 273 -21.88 1.77 -36.87
C SER A 273 -21.00 2.95 -36.44
N VAL A 274 -19.69 2.74 -36.43
CA VAL A 274 -18.66 3.71 -36.05
C VAL A 274 -17.59 3.72 -37.13
N LEU A 275 -17.27 4.88 -37.72
CA LEU A 275 -16.30 5.01 -38.83
C LEU A 275 -16.58 4.08 -40.06
N GLY A 276 -17.85 3.66 -40.22
CA GLY A 276 -18.30 2.70 -41.24
C GLY A 276 -18.04 1.23 -40.92
N ARG A 277 -17.66 0.90 -39.68
CA ARG A 277 -17.52 -0.45 -39.12
C ARG A 277 -18.80 -0.82 -38.36
N PRO A 278 -19.26 -2.08 -38.37
CA PRO A 278 -20.29 -2.52 -37.44
C PRO A 278 -19.84 -2.39 -35.99
N ALA A 279 -20.77 -2.08 -35.10
CA ALA A 279 -20.51 -1.92 -33.68
C ALA A 279 -21.73 -2.28 -32.83
N VAL A 280 -21.52 -2.49 -31.53
CA VAL A 280 -22.58 -2.71 -30.55
C VAL A 280 -22.19 -2.11 -29.19
N PHE A 281 -23.12 -1.41 -28.56
CA PHE A 281 -23.03 -1.08 -27.14
C PHE A 281 -23.44 -2.27 -26.27
N SER A 282 -22.76 -2.47 -25.15
CA SER A 282 -23.14 -3.41 -24.09
C SER A 282 -22.83 -2.82 -22.71
N SER A 283 -23.42 -3.38 -21.66
CA SER A 283 -23.12 -3.03 -20.27
C SER A 283 -23.13 -4.25 -19.37
N ASP A 284 -22.04 -4.45 -18.63
CA ASP A 284 -21.88 -5.52 -17.65
C ASP A 284 -21.14 -5.00 -16.40
N HIS A 285 -21.16 -5.74 -15.31
CA HIS A 285 -20.51 -5.37 -14.07
C HIS A 285 -19.04 -5.77 -14.07
N THR A 286 -18.19 -4.85 -13.64
CA THR A 286 -16.80 -5.13 -13.28
C THR A 286 -16.72 -6.12 -12.11
N MET A 287 -15.55 -6.71 -11.86
CA MET A 287 -15.30 -7.57 -10.71
C MET A 287 -14.58 -6.79 -9.60
N ARG A 288 -15.10 -6.79 -8.38
CA ARG A 288 -14.44 -6.19 -7.22
C ARG A 288 -13.71 -7.27 -6.41
N ILE A 289 -12.39 -7.12 -6.29
CA ILE A 289 -11.52 -8.01 -5.51
C ILE A 289 -10.99 -7.25 -4.29
N SER A 290 -11.30 -7.71 -3.08
CA SER A 290 -10.75 -7.14 -1.84
C SER A 290 -9.57 -7.96 -1.33
N ILE A 291 -8.41 -7.34 -1.10
CA ILE A 291 -7.23 -8.01 -0.52
C ILE A 291 -6.99 -7.50 0.90
N ASP A 292 -7.28 -8.33 1.91
CA ASP A 292 -6.95 -8.01 3.31
C ASP A 292 -5.48 -8.34 3.63
N LEU A 293 -4.65 -7.31 3.60
CA LEU A 293 -3.22 -7.40 3.94
C LEU A 293 -2.98 -7.56 5.45
N ALA A 294 -3.97 -7.33 6.32
CA ALA A 294 -3.81 -7.40 7.78
C ALA A 294 -3.87 -8.83 8.33
N ASN A 295 -4.62 -9.73 7.67
CA ASN A 295 -4.89 -11.10 8.15
C ASN A 295 -4.20 -12.21 7.35
N GLY A 296 -3.14 -11.87 6.59
CA GLY A 296 -2.30 -12.85 5.92
C GLY A 296 -2.75 -13.20 4.50
N ALA A 297 -2.98 -12.18 3.67
CA ALA A 297 -3.05 -12.30 2.20
C ALA A 297 -4.04 -13.34 1.64
N SER A 298 -5.15 -13.59 2.33
CA SER A 298 -6.32 -14.21 1.70
C SER A 298 -7.14 -13.12 1.02
N GLY A 299 -7.24 -13.19 -0.31
CA GLY A 299 -8.26 -12.43 -1.03
C GLY A 299 -9.66 -12.79 -0.53
N GLY A 300 -10.51 -11.79 -0.38
CA GLY A 300 -11.94 -12.00 -0.15
C GLY A 300 -12.62 -12.64 -1.37
N PRO A 301 -13.91 -13.01 -1.25
CA PRO A 301 -14.67 -13.45 -2.41
C PRO A 301 -14.66 -12.37 -3.49
N VAL A 302 -14.69 -12.77 -4.77
CA VAL A 302 -14.93 -11.83 -5.87
C VAL A 302 -16.36 -11.33 -5.76
N GLU A 303 -16.52 -10.03 -5.55
CA GLU A 303 -17.81 -9.36 -5.44
C GLU A 303 -18.18 -8.68 -6.77
N GLN A 304 -19.47 -8.42 -6.97
CA GLN A 304 -19.94 -7.63 -8.11
C GLN A 304 -19.50 -6.16 -7.93
N GLY A 305 -18.80 -5.63 -8.93
CA GLY A 305 -18.31 -4.27 -8.99
C GLY A 305 -19.31 -3.29 -9.64
N PRO A 306 -18.90 -2.02 -9.81
CA PRO A 306 -19.67 -1.04 -10.58
C PRO A 306 -19.94 -1.50 -12.02
N LEU A 307 -21.02 -0.99 -12.60
CA LEU A 307 -21.37 -1.22 -14.00
C LEU A 307 -20.34 -0.52 -14.91
N ALA A 308 -19.95 -1.18 -15.98
CA ALA A 308 -19.16 -0.63 -17.08
C ALA A 308 -20.05 -0.39 -18.31
N ARG A 309 -19.65 0.55 -19.16
CA ARG A 309 -20.19 0.73 -20.51
C ARG A 309 -19.14 0.34 -21.52
N THR A 310 -19.47 -0.54 -22.46
CA THR A 310 -18.56 -1.00 -23.51
C THR A 310 -19.15 -0.70 -24.88
N LEU A 311 -18.29 -0.22 -25.79
CA LEU A 311 -18.55 -0.09 -27.21
C LEU A 311 -17.60 -1.05 -27.95
N THR A 312 -18.15 -2.15 -28.43
CA THR A 312 -17.46 -3.15 -29.26
C THR A 312 -17.59 -2.74 -30.72
N VAL A 313 -16.47 -2.57 -31.43
CA VAL A 313 -16.40 -2.12 -32.84
C VAL A 313 -15.59 -3.11 -33.67
N ALA A 314 -16.06 -3.49 -34.86
CA ALA A 314 -15.33 -4.43 -35.73
C ALA A 314 -13.92 -3.94 -36.12
N LEU A 315 -12.97 -4.88 -36.27
CA LEU A 315 -11.60 -4.58 -36.73
C LEU A 315 -11.52 -4.02 -38.16
N ASP A 316 -12.54 -4.25 -39.00
CA ASP A 316 -12.68 -3.66 -40.33
C ASP A 316 -14.15 -3.35 -40.68
N ARG A 317 -14.40 -2.84 -41.90
CA ARG A 317 -15.75 -2.44 -42.34
C ARG A 317 -16.59 -3.61 -42.82
N GLU A 318 -15.91 -4.68 -43.21
CA GLU A 318 -16.48 -5.91 -43.74
C GLU A 318 -16.91 -6.87 -42.62
N ASP A 319 -16.55 -6.60 -41.37
CA ASP A 319 -16.82 -7.42 -40.17
C ASP A 319 -16.36 -8.88 -40.38
N ARG A 320 -15.09 -9.04 -40.79
CA ARG A 320 -14.50 -10.35 -41.07
C ARG A 320 -14.16 -11.17 -39.82
N GLY A 321 -14.24 -10.55 -38.63
CA GLY A 321 -13.89 -11.14 -37.35
C GLY A 321 -13.09 -10.17 -36.47
N GLY A 322 -13.28 -10.28 -35.16
CA GLY A 322 -12.55 -9.53 -34.15
C GLY A 322 -13.11 -8.14 -33.89
N SER A 323 -12.79 -7.60 -32.72
CA SER A 323 -13.27 -6.29 -32.26
C SER A 323 -12.17 -5.45 -31.60
N TYR A 324 -12.39 -4.14 -31.58
CA TYR A 324 -11.92 -3.26 -30.53
C TYR A 324 -13.02 -3.10 -29.49
N ASP A 325 -12.72 -3.34 -28.21
CA ASP A 325 -13.66 -3.12 -27.12
C ASP A 325 -13.19 -1.90 -26.32
N ILE A 326 -13.97 -0.82 -26.39
CA ILE A 326 -13.71 0.44 -25.68
C ILE A 326 -14.63 0.47 -24.47
N THR A 327 -14.06 0.37 -23.26
CA THR A 327 -14.82 0.22 -22.01
C THR A 327 -14.54 1.39 -21.07
N VAL A 328 -15.59 1.99 -20.51
CA VAL A 328 -15.51 3.06 -19.51
C VAL A 328 -16.30 2.68 -18.26
N TRP A 329 -15.69 2.87 -17.08
CA TRP A 329 -16.33 2.69 -15.78
C TRP A 329 -15.82 3.72 -14.78
N SER A 330 -16.48 3.80 -13.62
CA SER A 330 -16.00 4.56 -12.46
C SER A 330 -16.17 3.72 -11.20
N GLU A 331 -15.34 3.95 -10.17
CA GLU A 331 -15.53 3.32 -8.85
C GLU A 331 -16.90 3.66 -8.24
N SER A 332 -17.45 4.84 -8.56
CA SER A 332 -18.76 5.31 -8.11
C SER A 332 -19.95 4.57 -8.77
N GLY A 333 -19.73 3.87 -9.88
CA GLY A 333 -20.78 3.28 -10.71
C GLY A 333 -21.52 4.28 -11.61
N GLY A 334 -21.12 5.56 -11.63
CA GLY A 334 -21.52 6.51 -12.66
C GLY A 334 -20.94 6.11 -14.02
N LEU A 335 -21.75 6.22 -15.07
CA LEU A 335 -21.36 5.97 -16.47
C LEU A 335 -21.43 7.27 -17.28
N PRO A 336 -20.55 7.45 -18.28
CA PRO A 336 -20.73 8.50 -19.28
C PRO A 336 -21.89 8.16 -20.23
N GLU A 337 -22.34 9.14 -21.01
CA GLU A 337 -23.32 8.90 -22.09
C GLU A 337 -22.69 8.11 -23.25
N ASP A 338 -23.50 7.33 -23.98
CA ASP A 338 -23.05 6.56 -25.17
C ASP A 338 -22.27 7.42 -26.19
N GLY A 339 -22.60 8.72 -26.31
CA GLY A 339 -21.89 9.68 -27.16
C GLY A 339 -20.42 9.89 -26.82
N VAL A 340 -20.03 9.70 -25.55
CA VAL A 340 -18.63 9.78 -25.10
C VAL A 340 -17.81 8.64 -25.67
N LEU A 341 -18.33 7.40 -25.60
CA LEU A 341 -17.64 6.24 -26.16
C LEU A 341 -17.53 6.34 -27.68
N LEU A 342 -18.54 6.91 -28.35
CA LEU A 342 -18.45 7.22 -29.78
C LEU A 342 -17.32 8.21 -30.09
N GLY A 343 -17.25 9.32 -29.35
CA GLY A 343 -16.16 10.30 -29.51
C GLY A 343 -14.79 9.67 -29.28
N ILE A 344 -14.63 8.86 -28.24
CA ILE A 344 -13.39 8.11 -27.98
C ILE A 344 -13.08 7.17 -29.15
N ALA A 345 -14.06 6.43 -29.68
CA ALA A 345 -13.85 5.51 -30.79
C ALA A 345 -13.46 6.22 -32.11
N GLU A 346 -14.11 7.35 -32.41
CA GLU A 346 -13.82 8.16 -33.60
C GLU A 346 -12.41 8.77 -33.55
N GLU A 347 -11.89 9.01 -32.35
CA GLU A 347 -10.61 9.67 -32.10
C GLU A 347 -9.44 8.69 -31.85
N VAL A 348 -9.68 7.54 -31.21
CA VAL A 348 -8.64 6.55 -30.87
C VAL A 348 -8.43 5.55 -32.02
N LEU A 349 -9.49 5.01 -32.63
CA LEU A 349 -9.35 3.94 -33.63
C LEU A 349 -8.54 4.34 -34.89
N PRO A 350 -8.61 5.59 -35.41
CA PRO A 350 -7.74 6.02 -36.50
C PRO A 350 -6.26 6.10 -36.10
N ALA A 351 -5.95 6.41 -34.84
CA ALA A 351 -4.58 6.45 -34.33
C ALA A 351 -3.99 5.03 -34.18
N VAL A 352 -4.82 4.05 -33.78
CA VAL A 352 -4.41 2.63 -33.66
C VAL A 352 -4.11 2.00 -35.03
N ALA A 353 -4.89 2.32 -36.06
CA ALA A 353 -4.73 1.76 -37.41
C ALA A 353 -3.51 2.33 -38.18
N GLY A 354 -2.86 3.36 -37.65
CA GLY A 354 -1.84 4.14 -38.34
C GLY A 354 -2.41 5.10 -39.40
N PRO A 355 -1.59 6.01 -39.95
CA PRO A 355 -2.03 6.90 -41.02
C PRO A 355 -2.42 6.08 -42.26
N ALA A 356 -3.60 6.37 -42.82
CA ALA A 356 -4.07 5.72 -44.04
C ALA A 356 -3.07 5.93 -45.19
N GLY A 357 -2.53 4.82 -45.72
CA GLY A 357 -1.70 4.77 -46.93
C GLY A 357 -2.51 4.76 -48.21
#